data_AF-A0A819F213-F1
#
_entry.id   AF-A0A819F213-F1
#
_cell.length_a   1.000
_cell.length_b   1.000
_cell.length_c   1.000
_cell.angle_alpha   90.00
_cell.angle_beta   90.00
_cell.angle_gamma   90.00
#
_symmetry.space_group_name_H-M   'P 1'
#
loop_
_entity.id
_entity.type
_entity.pdbx_description
1 polymer ?
#
loop_
_entity_poly.entity_id
_entity_poly.type
_entity_poly.pdbx_seq_one_letter_code
_entity_poly.pdbx_strand_id
1 'polypeptide(L)'
;MKFQFGHQVVLPSVPIDVAFKRLTSAAYVERVVRVSDLASDFQLISNKGNVIRYQFVENISLMGGLIKKRVPIIVKQTIDRHNMTLLYESDGNKGKILITKWRIFTPIETGVVFTFDKLDTTHKIKACKMKFDFGHEIVLPSVPIDVAFERLTSASYVEQVVRLSDLADEFELISNEGDVIRYQFVENISMMGGLIKKRLPIIVKQIRDRNKMTLLYESDVDKGTVTIVKWRSFKATEDGGTLVSETVDGECPMLYQPITKRQGHNALIEGMNKYPTLFKEFYI
;
A
#
# COMPACT_ATOMS: atom_id res chain seq x y z
N MET A 1 -13.24 -6.23 -5.05
CA MET A 1 -13.22 -4.90 -5.70
C MET A 1 -13.09 -3.88 -4.59
N LYS A 2 -11.94 -3.22 -4.43
CA LYS A 2 -11.72 -2.22 -3.37
C LYS A 2 -11.92 -0.83 -3.99
N PHE A 3 -12.92 -0.09 -3.52
CA PHE A 3 -13.06 1.33 -3.85
C PHE A 3 -12.10 2.12 -2.96
N GLN A 4 -11.20 2.92 -3.54
CA GLN A 4 -10.50 3.94 -2.76
C GLN A 4 -11.41 5.17 -2.72
N PHE A 5 -11.75 5.62 -1.51
CA PHE A 5 -12.65 6.75 -1.27
C PHE A 5 -12.19 7.99 -2.04
N GLY A 6 -13.17 8.61 -2.70
CA GLY A 6 -12.97 9.69 -3.64
C GLY A 6 -12.54 11.00 -3.00
N HIS A 7 -11.57 11.68 -3.61
CA HIS A 7 -11.40 13.11 -3.39
C HIS A 7 -12.72 13.83 -3.74
N GLN A 8 -13.14 14.74 -2.88
CA GLN A 8 -14.29 15.60 -3.12
C GLN A 8 -13.80 17.03 -3.35
N VAL A 9 -14.41 17.72 -4.31
CA VAL A 9 -14.23 19.16 -4.51
C VAL A 9 -15.59 19.81 -4.39
N VAL A 10 -15.67 20.94 -3.68
CA VAL A 10 -16.91 21.73 -3.55
C VAL A 10 -16.75 22.98 -4.40
N LEU A 11 -17.70 23.24 -5.32
CA LEU A 11 -17.79 24.53 -6.00
C LEU A 11 -18.94 25.34 -5.40
N PRO A 12 -18.66 26.26 -4.47
CA PRO A 12 -19.70 27.12 -3.93
C PRO A 12 -20.20 28.07 -5.01
N SER A 13 -21.49 28.39 -4.95
CA SER A 13 -22.19 29.35 -5.80
C SER A 13 -22.21 29.02 -7.30
N VAL A 14 -21.89 27.78 -7.68
CA VAL A 14 -22.01 27.33 -9.08
C VAL A 14 -23.17 26.34 -9.21
N PRO A 15 -24.23 26.66 -9.98
CA PRO A 15 -25.30 25.72 -10.27
C PRO A 15 -24.79 24.46 -10.97
N ILE A 16 -25.40 23.30 -10.66
CA ILE A 16 -24.99 21.99 -11.18
C ILE A 16 -25.04 21.93 -12.71
N ASP A 17 -26.05 22.52 -13.35
CA ASP A 17 -26.21 22.57 -14.80
C ASP A 17 -25.11 23.39 -15.47
N VAL A 18 -24.73 24.52 -14.87
CA VAL A 18 -23.62 25.36 -15.34
C VAL A 18 -22.30 24.62 -15.23
N ALA A 19 -22.05 23.99 -14.08
CA ALA A 19 -20.82 23.23 -13.86
C ALA A 19 -20.72 22.01 -14.80
N PHE A 20 -21.81 21.26 -14.92
CA PHE A 20 -21.89 20.09 -15.79
C PHE A 20 -21.72 20.48 -17.25
N LYS A 21 -22.39 21.54 -17.73
CA LYS A 21 -22.25 22.07 -19.09
C LYS A 21 -20.82 22.51 -19.41
N ARG A 22 -20.12 23.13 -18.45
CA ARG A 22 -18.71 23.50 -18.62
C ARG A 22 -17.85 22.26 -18.77
N LEU A 23 -17.90 21.32 -17.83
CA LEU A 23 -17.07 20.11 -17.80
C LEU A 23 -17.36 19.09 -18.92
N THR A 24 -18.52 19.21 -19.58
CA THR A 24 -18.92 18.39 -20.73
C THR A 24 -18.66 19.07 -22.08
N SER A 25 -18.06 20.25 -22.11
CA SER A 25 -17.72 20.94 -23.35
C SER A 25 -16.27 20.69 -23.77
N ALA A 26 -16.05 20.45 -25.07
CA ALA A 26 -14.71 20.19 -25.61
C ALA A 26 -13.73 21.34 -25.33
N ALA A 27 -14.18 22.59 -25.43
CA ALA A 27 -13.36 23.78 -25.15
C ALA A 27 -12.88 23.84 -23.69
N TYR A 28 -13.69 23.36 -22.75
CA TYR A 28 -13.32 23.34 -21.34
C TYR A 28 -12.42 22.14 -21.01
N VAL A 29 -12.62 20.99 -21.67
CA VAL A 29 -11.74 19.83 -21.53
C VAL A 29 -10.30 20.20 -21.87
N GLU A 30 -10.08 20.93 -22.96
CA GLU A 30 -8.75 21.44 -23.31
C GLU A 30 -8.16 22.32 -22.20
N ARG A 31 -8.94 23.29 -21.69
CA ARG A 31 -8.48 24.19 -20.62
C ARG A 31 -8.07 23.40 -19.38
N VAL A 32 -8.88 22.42 -18.96
CA VAL A 32 -8.57 21.59 -17.78
C VAL A 32 -7.28 20.79 -17.99
N VAL A 33 -7.08 20.21 -19.18
CA VAL A 33 -5.84 19.49 -19.49
C VAL A 33 -4.64 20.44 -19.43
N ARG A 34 -4.75 21.64 -20.00
CA ARG A 34 -3.65 22.63 -20.05
C ARG A 34 -3.32 23.27 -18.70
N VAL A 35 -4.23 23.23 -17.72
CA VAL A 35 -3.93 23.69 -16.34
C VAL A 35 -2.98 22.73 -15.61
N SER A 36 -2.86 21.49 -16.07
CA SER A 36 -1.89 20.56 -15.52
C SER A 36 -0.50 20.81 -16.11
N ASP A 37 0.47 21.14 -15.26
CA ASP A 37 1.89 21.23 -15.66
C ASP A 37 2.45 19.91 -16.20
N LEU A 38 1.75 18.80 -15.93
CA LEU A 38 2.10 17.48 -16.40
C LEU A 38 1.59 17.20 -17.81
N ALA A 39 0.70 18.00 -18.40
CA ALA A 39 0.09 17.71 -19.70
C ALA A 39 0.49 18.71 -20.78
N SER A 40 0.83 18.20 -21.96
CA SER A 40 1.13 18.99 -23.17
C SER A 40 0.42 18.41 -24.40
N ASP A 41 0.52 19.10 -25.54
CA ASP A 41 0.12 18.57 -26.87
C ASP A 41 -1.32 18.05 -26.95
N PHE A 42 -2.26 18.80 -26.37
CA PHE A 42 -3.69 18.46 -26.46
C PHE A 42 -4.17 18.46 -27.91
N GLN A 43 -4.92 17.43 -28.29
CA GLN A 43 -5.63 17.34 -29.56
C GLN A 43 -7.01 16.73 -29.35
N LEU A 44 -8.04 17.45 -29.79
CA LEU A 44 -9.40 16.90 -29.88
C LEU A 44 -9.47 15.91 -31.07
N ILE A 45 -9.85 14.67 -30.79
CA ILE A 45 -9.99 13.61 -31.81
C ILE A 45 -11.42 13.59 -32.34
N SER A 46 -12.41 13.59 -31.45
CA SER A 46 -13.83 13.64 -31.86
C SER A 46 -14.72 14.21 -30.75
N ASN A 47 -15.84 14.78 -31.16
CA ASN A 47 -16.89 15.26 -30.26
C ASN A 47 -18.25 14.89 -30.88
N LYS A 48 -18.82 13.76 -30.48
CA LYS A 48 -20.04 13.21 -31.08
C LYS A 48 -21.05 12.86 -29.99
N GLY A 49 -22.14 13.64 -29.92
CA GLY A 49 -23.26 13.40 -29.00
C GLY A 49 -22.82 13.48 -27.54
N ASN A 50 -22.79 12.32 -26.89
CA ASN A 50 -22.43 12.15 -25.48
C ASN A 50 -21.00 11.65 -25.30
N VAL A 51 -20.17 11.63 -26.35
CA VAL A 51 -18.80 11.13 -26.29
C VAL A 51 -17.82 12.16 -26.83
N ILE A 52 -16.82 12.49 -26.02
CA ILE A 52 -15.67 13.31 -26.42
C ILE A 52 -14.43 12.42 -26.40
N ARG A 53 -13.67 12.39 -27.50
CA ARG A 53 -12.37 11.75 -27.56
C ARG A 53 -11.29 12.79 -27.78
N TYR A 54 -10.22 12.71 -27.01
CA TYR A 54 -9.10 13.62 -27.10
C TYR A 54 -7.81 12.87 -26.74
N GLN A 55 -6.68 13.45 -27.13
CA GLN A 55 -5.37 13.01 -26.68
C GLN A 55 -4.59 14.16 -26.09
N PHE A 56 -3.64 13.83 -25.23
CA PHE A 56 -2.61 14.73 -24.75
C PHE A 56 -1.36 13.93 -24.40
N VAL A 57 -0.25 14.60 -24.16
CA VAL A 57 1.01 14.00 -23.74
C VAL A 57 1.23 14.30 -22.27
N GLU A 58 1.37 13.27 -21.44
CA GLU A 58 1.75 13.41 -20.04
C GLU A 58 3.28 13.35 -19.90
N ASN A 59 3.85 14.34 -19.21
CA ASN A 59 5.27 14.47 -18.91
C ASN A 59 5.54 13.81 -17.55
N ILE A 60 5.94 12.54 -17.58
CA ILE A 60 6.20 11.75 -16.38
C ILE A 60 7.68 11.84 -16.03
N SER A 61 7.97 12.26 -14.81
CA SER A 61 9.30 12.18 -14.23
C SER A 61 9.48 10.87 -13.48
N LEU A 62 10.49 10.09 -13.85
CA LEU A 62 10.89 8.86 -13.19
C LEU A 62 12.27 9.05 -12.54
N MET A 63 12.53 8.29 -11.47
CA MET A 63 13.79 8.36 -10.72
C MET A 63 14.16 9.78 -10.25
N GLY A 64 13.21 10.49 -9.63
CA GLY A 64 13.47 11.79 -9.01
C GLY A 64 13.92 12.90 -9.97
N GLY A 65 13.49 12.87 -11.24
CA GLY A 65 13.87 13.89 -12.22
C GLY A 65 14.75 13.39 -13.35
N LEU A 66 15.50 12.31 -13.13
CA LEU A 66 16.55 11.84 -14.05
C LEU A 66 16.02 11.37 -15.40
N ILE A 67 14.83 10.76 -15.43
CA ILE A 67 14.24 10.27 -16.66
C ILE A 67 12.91 11.01 -16.88
N LYS A 68 12.87 11.83 -17.92
CA LYS A 68 11.64 12.46 -18.40
C LYS A 68 11.06 11.63 -19.53
N LYS A 69 9.85 11.10 -19.34
CA LYS A 69 9.14 10.33 -20.35
C LYS A 69 7.89 11.06 -20.78
N ARG A 70 7.75 11.25 -22.09
CA ARG A 70 6.52 11.75 -22.73
C ARG A 70 5.62 10.56 -23.05
N VAL A 71 4.41 10.55 -22.52
CA VAL A 71 3.46 9.46 -22.71
C VAL A 71 2.19 9.99 -23.37
N PRO A 72 1.88 9.60 -24.61
CA PRO A 72 0.58 9.95 -25.19
C PRO A 72 -0.52 9.19 -24.47
N ILE A 73 -1.57 9.92 -24.08
CA ILE A 73 -2.77 9.41 -23.43
C ILE A 73 -3.95 9.74 -24.33
N ILE A 74 -4.70 8.72 -24.74
CA ILE A 74 -5.98 8.90 -25.44
C ILE A 74 -7.08 8.74 -24.41
N VAL A 75 -8.02 9.68 -24.36
CA VAL A 75 -9.15 9.65 -23.44
C VAL A 75 -10.46 9.66 -24.21
N LYS A 76 -11.39 8.80 -23.79
CA LYS A 76 -12.80 8.80 -24.15
C LYS A 76 -13.61 9.21 -22.92
N GLN A 77 -14.24 10.37 -23.00
CA GLN A 77 -15.18 10.88 -22.00
C GLN A 77 -16.60 10.60 -22.47
N THR A 78 -17.37 9.83 -21.70
CA THR A 78 -18.79 9.55 -21.93
C THR A 78 -19.63 10.38 -20.95
N ILE A 79 -20.65 11.06 -21.46
CA ILE A 79 -21.48 12.05 -20.77
C ILE A 79 -22.88 11.48 -20.59
N ASP A 80 -23.30 11.27 -19.35
CA ASP A 80 -24.68 10.95 -19.02
C ASP A 80 -25.35 12.20 -18.44
N ARG A 81 -26.14 12.88 -19.28
CA ARG A 81 -26.85 14.11 -18.89
C ARG A 81 -28.02 13.84 -17.94
N HIS A 82 -28.58 12.62 -17.95
CA HIS A 82 -29.72 12.29 -17.11
C HIS A 82 -29.27 12.11 -15.66
N ASN A 83 -28.19 11.36 -15.47
CA ASN A 83 -27.63 11.10 -14.15
C ASN A 83 -26.59 12.16 -13.72
N MET A 84 -26.33 13.16 -14.57
CA MET A 84 -25.26 14.13 -14.38
C MET A 84 -23.92 13.45 -14.06
N THR A 85 -23.57 12.41 -14.83
CA THR A 85 -22.30 11.69 -14.64
C THR A 85 -21.35 11.80 -15.82
N LEU A 86 -20.06 11.70 -15.52
CA LEU A 86 -19.00 11.63 -16.51
C LEU A 86 -18.16 10.39 -16.27
N LEU A 87 -17.98 9.59 -17.32
CA LEU A 87 -17.09 8.43 -17.32
C LEU A 87 -15.87 8.72 -18.19
N TYR A 88 -14.68 8.55 -17.63
CA TYR A 88 -13.41 8.69 -18.36
C TYR A 88 -12.75 7.32 -18.54
N GLU A 89 -12.50 6.97 -19.79
CA GLU A 89 -11.75 5.81 -20.20
C GLU A 89 -10.47 6.30 -20.87
N SER A 90 -9.29 5.86 -20.44
CA SER A 90 -8.03 6.27 -21.07
C SER A 90 -7.22 5.07 -21.52
N ASP A 91 -6.59 5.16 -22.68
CA ASP A 91 -5.65 4.16 -23.16
C ASP A 91 -4.26 4.52 -22.61
N GLY A 92 -3.77 3.70 -21.68
CA GLY A 92 -2.43 3.80 -21.15
C GLY A 92 -1.38 3.23 -22.11
N ASN A 93 -0.13 3.61 -21.85
CA ASN A 93 1.04 3.17 -22.62
C ASN A 93 1.09 1.62 -22.72
N LYS A 94 1.22 1.09 -23.95
CA LYS A 94 1.24 -0.36 -24.29
C LYS A 94 -0.11 -1.10 -24.27
N GLY A 95 -1.22 -0.46 -24.63
CA GLY A 95 -2.50 -1.15 -24.85
C GLY A 95 -3.23 -1.58 -23.57
N LYS A 96 -2.89 -0.96 -22.44
CA LYS A 96 -3.63 -1.16 -21.19
C LYS A 96 -4.65 -0.05 -21.02
N ILE A 97 -5.93 -0.39 -21.03
CA ILE A 97 -7.00 0.56 -20.73
C ILE A 97 -6.93 0.90 -19.23
N LEU A 98 -6.60 2.14 -18.94
CA LEU A 98 -6.72 2.74 -17.62
C LEU A 98 -8.10 3.40 -17.57
N ILE A 99 -9.12 2.65 -17.14
CA ILE A 99 -10.43 3.23 -16.83
C ILE A 99 -10.24 3.93 -15.49
N THR A 100 -10.59 5.21 -15.39
CA THR A 100 -10.53 5.93 -14.11
C THR A 100 -11.59 7.02 -14.04
N LYS A 101 -12.45 6.82 -13.04
CA LYS A 101 -13.49 7.63 -12.38
C LYS A 101 -14.74 8.08 -13.12
N TRP A 102 -15.83 7.71 -12.46
CA TRP A 102 -17.13 8.35 -12.46
C TRP A 102 -17.01 9.69 -11.74
N ARG A 103 -17.58 10.73 -12.33
CA ARG A 103 -17.86 11.99 -11.64
C ARG A 103 -19.34 12.04 -11.34
N ILE A 104 -19.69 12.12 -10.07
CA ILE A 104 -21.08 12.33 -9.64
C ILE A 104 -21.17 13.77 -9.15
N PHE A 105 -22.14 14.49 -9.70
CA PHE A 105 -22.46 15.84 -9.31
C PHE A 105 -23.62 15.76 -8.33
N THR A 106 -23.35 16.07 -7.06
CA THR A 106 -24.39 16.10 -6.03
C THR A 106 -24.70 17.56 -5.73
N PRO A 107 -25.94 18.04 -5.97
CA PRO A 107 -26.30 19.39 -5.59
C PRO A 107 -26.26 19.53 -4.06
N ILE A 108 -25.80 20.68 -3.59
CA ILE A 108 -25.87 21.11 -2.19
C ILE A 108 -26.54 22.47 -2.13
N GLU A 109 -27.02 22.88 -0.95
CA GLU A 109 -27.77 24.15 -0.79
C GLU A 109 -27.06 25.36 -1.41
N THR A 110 -25.73 25.39 -1.33
CA THR A 110 -24.90 26.51 -1.79
C THR A 110 -24.14 26.24 -3.09
N GLY A 111 -24.36 25.14 -3.81
CA GLY A 111 -23.56 24.80 -4.98
C GLY A 111 -23.58 23.33 -5.38
N VAL A 112 -22.43 22.78 -5.76
CA VAL A 112 -22.32 21.39 -6.21
C VAL A 112 -21.04 20.72 -5.71
N VAL A 113 -21.15 19.46 -5.29
CA VAL A 113 -20.05 18.59 -4.88
C VAL A 113 -19.66 17.68 -6.04
N PHE A 114 -18.36 17.60 -6.27
CA PHE A 114 -17.72 16.73 -7.25
C PHE A 114 -17.10 15.56 -6.53
N THR A 115 -17.68 14.38 -6.69
CA THR A 115 -17.04 13.15 -6.20
C THR A 115 -16.27 12.50 -7.33
N PHE A 116 -15.00 12.26 -7.08
CA PHE A 116 -14.12 11.51 -7.96
C PHE A 116 -14.08 10.07 -7.42
N ASP A 117 -14.54 9.02 -8.12
CA ASP A 117 -14.42 7.60 -7.65
C ASP A 117 -13.51 6.69 -8.50
N LYS A 118 -12.37 6.20 -7.98
CA LYS A 118 -11.29 5.54 -8.77
C LYS A 118 -11.58 4.09 -8.72
N LEU A 119 -12.38 3.70 -9.71
CA LEU A 119 -12.27 2.38 -10.27
C LEU A 119 -10.92 2.28 -10.95
N ASP A 120 -9.92 1.81 -10.21
CA ASP A 120 -8.63 1.39 -10.75
C ASP A 120 -8.86 0.09 -11.54
N THR A 121 -9.31 0.18 -12.80
CA THR A 121 -9.36 -1.00 -13.69
C THR A 121 -8.07 -1.17 -14.46
N THR A 122 -7.08 -0.32 -14.20
CA THR A 122 -5.71 -0.76 -14.41
C THR A 122 -5.60 -2.06 -13.63
N HIS A 123 -5.62 -3.18 -14.37
CA HIS A 123 -4.53 -4.10 -14.21
C HIS A 123 -3.31 -3.21 -14.30
N LYS A 124 -2.90 -2.67 -13.14
CA LYS A 124 -1.57 -2.14 -12.94
C LYS A 124 -0.72 -3.10 -13.75
N ILE A 125 0.34 -2.61 -14.36
CA ILE A 125 1.49 -3.47 -14.28
C ILE A 125 1.69 -3.63 -12.76
N LYS A 126 0.96 -4.57 -12.09
CA LYS A 126 1.49 -5.40 -11.03
C LYS A 126 2.74 -5.85 -11.75
N ALA A 127 3.85 -5.14 -11.52
CA ALA A 127 5.14 -5.70 -11.81
C ALA A 127 5.03 -7.08 -11.18
N CYS A 128 4.93 -8.12 -12.04
CA CYS A 128 4.22 -9.38 -11.75
C CYS A 128 4.41 -9.68 -10.27
N LYS A 129 3.39 -9.38 -9.44
CA LYS A 129 3.63 -9.39 -7.99
C LYS A 129 3.75 -10.86 -7.65
N MET A 130 4.96 -11.27 -7.32
CA MET A 130 5.22 -12.64 -6.99
C MET A 130 4.94 -12.83 -5.52
N LYS A 131 4.18 -13.87 -5.24
CA LYS A 131 4.00 -14.35 -3.88
C LYS A 131 5.30 -14.99 -3.42
N PHE A 132 5.56 -14.86 -2.14
CA PHE A 132 6.57 -15.64 -1.45
C PHE A 132 6.04 -16.01 -0.07
N ASP A 133 6.45 -17.18 0.37
CA ASP A 133 6.19 -17.73 1.68
C ASP A 133 7.47 -18.36 2.24
N PHE A 134 7.61 -18.28 3.55
CA PHE A 134 8.62 -18.98 4.35
C PHE A 134 8.18 -19.02 5.81
N GLY A 135 8.79 -19.91 6.59
CA GLY A 135 8.52 -20.00 8.01
C GLY A 135 9.68 -20.59 8.78
N HIS A 136 9.66 -20.39 10.09
CA HIS A 136 10.68 -20.90 11.00
C HIS A 136 10.04 -21.18 12.36
N GLU A 137 10.62 -22.11 13.09
CA GLU A 137 10.15 -22.52 14.41
C GLU A 137 11.34 -22.62 15.36
N ILE A 138 11.11 -22.25 16.62
CA ILE A 138 12.09 -22.42 17.69
C ILE A 138 11.38 -22.94 18.94
N VAL A 139 12.13 -23.63 19.79
CA VAL A 139 11.68 -24.01 21.13
C VAL A 139 12.36 -23.10 22.14
N LEU A 140 11.56 -22.49 23.01
CA LEU A 140 12.01 -21.79 24.22
C LEU A 140 11.86 -22.77 25.39
N PRO A 141 12.91 -23.52 25.77
CA PRO A 141 12.79 -24.49 26.84
C PRO A 141 12.58 -23.74 28.16
N SER A 142 11.77 -24.32 29.05
CA SER A 142 11.47 -23.78 30.38
C SER A 142 10.73 -22.43 30.41
N VAL A 143 10.36 -21.85 29.26
CA VAL A 143 9.55 -20.63 29.20
C VAL A 143 8.07 -21.01 29.06
N PRO A 144 7.22 -20.68 30.05
CA PRO A 144 5.78 -20.91 29.97
C PRO A 144 5.12 -20.15 28.81
N ILE A 145 4.07 -20.74 28.22
CA ILE A 145 3.40 -20.20 27.02
C ILE A 145 2.82 -18.81 27.21
N ASP A 146 2.22 -18.54 28.37
CA ASP A 146 1.65 -17.24 28.73
C ASP A 146 2.73 -16.16 28.85
N VAL A 147 3.88 -16.51 29.43
CA VAL A 147 5.06 -15.63 29.52
C VAL A 147 5.64 -15.35 28.14
N ALA A 148 5.84 -16.38 27.32
CA ALA A 148 6.33 -16.23 25.95
C ALA A 148 5.37 -15.38 25.11
N PHE A 149 4.07 -15.64 25.21
CA PHE A 149 3.04 -14.89 24.52
C PHE A 149 3.03 -13.43 24.95
N GLU A 150 3.02 -13.12 26.24
CA GLU A 150 2.97 -11.73 26.70
C GLU A 150 4.23 -10.94 26.29
N ARG A 151 5.42 -11.53 26.45
CA ARG A 151 6.68 -10.86 26.11
C ARG A 151 6.91 -10.70 24.61
N LEU A 152 6.47 -11.64 23.78
CA LEU A 152 6.65 -11.53 22.33
C LEU A 152 5.52 -10.78 21.61
N THR A 153 4.43 -10.42 22.30
CA THR A 153 3.24 -9.85 21.64
C THR A 153 2.69 -8.56 22.25
N SER A 154 3.15 -8.12 23.42
CA SER A 154 2.61 -6.92 24.07
C SER A 154 3.33 -5.63 23.67
N ALA A 155 2.62 -4.51 23.83
CA ALA A 155 3.15 -3.18 23.51
C ALA A 155 4.38 -2.81 24.35
N SER A 156 4.51 -3.33 25.57
CA SER A 156 5.65 -3.06 26.46
C SER A 156 6.97 -3.66 25.96
N TYR A 157 6.90 -4.70 25.12
CA TYR A 157 8.08 -5.42 24.63
C TYR A 157 8.23 -5.38 23.11
N VAL A 158 7.26 -4.83 22.37
CA VAL A 158 7.27 -4.83 20.90
C VAL A 158 8.52 -4.16 20.32
N GLU A 159 9.02 -3.08 20.93
CA GLU A 159 10.28 -2.48 20.50
C GLU A 159 11.44 -3.46 20.69
N GLN A 160 11.57 -4.09 21.86
CA GLN A 160 12.65 -5.05 22.12
C GLN A 160 12.64 -6.20 21.11
N VAL A 161 11.45 -6.69 20.74
CA VAL A 161 11.28 -7.73 19.71
C VAL A 161 11.70 -7.22 18.34
N VAL A 162 11.32 -5.99 17.95
CA VAL A 162 11.76 -5.37 16.68
C VAL A 162 13.28 -5.20 16.65
N ARG A 163 13.88 -4.80 17.78
CA ARG A 163 15.33 -4.59 17.94
C ARG A 163 16.16 -5.87 17.93
N LEU A 164 15.55 -7.05 17.91
CA LEU A 164 16.27 -8.30 17.65
C LEU A 164 16.79 -8.38 16.21
N SER A 165 16.15 -7.67 15.27
CA SER A 165 16.69 -7.47 13.93
C SER A 165 17.82 -6.45 13.99
N ASP A 166 19.04 -6.84 13.58
CA ASP A 166 20.17 -5.91 13.48
C ASP A 166 19.98 -4.86 12.39
N LEU A 167 18.92 -5.01 11.57
CA LEU A 167 18.54 -4.06 10.55
C LEU A 167 17.69 -2.91 11.11
N ALA A 168 17.07 -3.08 12.28
CA ALA A 168 16.13 -2.12 12.86
C ALA A 168 16.84 -0.93 13.54
N ASP A 169 16.63 0.28 12.99
CA ASP A 169 17.34 1.50 13.36
C ASP A 169 16.48 2.48 14.16
N GLU A 170 15.23 2.67 13.73
CA GLU A 170 14.27 3.56 14.38
C GLU A 170 13.02 2.79 14.74
N PHE A 171 12.35 3.20 15.81
CA PHE A 171 11.09 2.62 16.25
C PHE A 171 10.20 3.73 16.82
N GLU A 172 8.91 3.68 16.50
CA GLU A 172 7.90 4.55 17.06
C GLU A 172 6.59 3.79 17.26
N LEU A 173 6.07 3.80 18.49
CA LEU A 173 4.75 3.29 18.79
C LEU A 173 3.69 4.33 18.40
N ILE A 174 2.78 3.97 17.50
CA ILE A 174 1.73 4.88 16.98
C ILE A 174 0.47 4.79 17.84
N SER A 175 0.00 3.58 18.15
CA SER A 175 -1.22 3.37 18.94
C SER A 175 -1.22 2.01 19.62
N ASN A 176 -1.82 1.94 20.81
CA ASN A 176 -2.07 0.70 21.53
C ASN A 176 -3.55 0.64 21.95
N GLU A 177 -4.33 -0.16 21.23
CA GLU A 177 -5.77 -0.33 21.40
C GLU A 177 -6.07 -1.75 21.93
N GLY A 178 -5.40 -2.15 23.01
CA GLY A 178 -5.56 -3.46 23.65
C GLY A 178 -4.89 -4.58 22.86
N ASP A 179 -5.68 -5.37 22.14
CA ASP A 179 -5.17 -6.47 21.31
C ASP A 179 -4.70 -6.00 19.92
N VAL A 180 -4.87 -4.72 19.60
CA VAL A 180 -4.37 -4.11 18.36
C VAL A 180 -3.28 -3.08 18.66
N ILE A 181 -2.08 -3.31 18.13
CA ILE A 181 -0.93 -2.42 18.26
C ILE A 181 -0.54 -1.91 16.87
N ARG A 182 -0.29 -0.60 16.75
CA ARG A 182 0.29 -0.02 15.53
C ARG A 182 1.60 0.65 15.87
N TYR A 183 2.60 0.40 15.07
CA TYR A 183 3.92 0.99 15.22
C TYR A 183 4.57 1.14 13.85
N GLN A 184 5.60 1.98 13.79
CA GLN A 184 6.47 2.07 12.64
C GLN A 184 7.92 1.86 13.06
N PHE A 185 8.71 1.33 12.15
CA PHE A 185 10.15 1.21 12.35
C PHE A 185 10.87 1.33 11.01
N VAL A 186 12.17 1.62 11.05
CA VAL A 186 13.00 1.73 9.85
C VAL A 186 14.02 0.62 9.84
N GLU A 187 14.08 -0.13 8.74
CA GLU A 187 15.15 -1.08 8.48
C GLU A 187 16.20 -0.52 7.52
N ASN A 188 17.47 -0.77 7.83
CA ASN A 188 18.61 -0.46 7.00
C ASN A 188 19.03 -1.69 6.19
N ILE A 189 18.46 -1.84 4.98
CA ILE A 189 18.76 -3.00 4.14
C ILE A 189 19.91 -2.68 3.18
N SER A 190 20.90 -3.57 3.17
CA SER A 190 21.99 -3.55 2.21
C SER A 190 21.59 -4.26 0.91
N MET A 191 21.63 -3.55 -0.20
CA MET A 191 21.36 -4.04 -1.55
C MET A 191 22.65 -4.13 -2.37
N MET A 192 22.65 -4.98 -3.40
CA MET A 192 23.79 -5.18 -4.32
C MET A 192 25.12 -5.47 -3.59
N GLY A 193 25.12 -6.41 -2.65
CA GLY A 193 26.34 -6.78 -1.91
C GLY A 193 26.87 -5.70 -0.97
N GLY A 194 26.01 -4.77 -0.51
CA GLY A 194 26.38 -3.70 0.43
C GLY A 194 26.67 -2.36 -0.21
N LEU A 195 26.66 -2.28 -1.55
CA LEU A 195 26.92 -1.04 -2.29
C LEU A 195 25.84 0.03 -2.11
N ILE A 196 24.60 -0.39 -1.85
CA ILE A 196 23.48 0.53 -1.65
C ILE A 196 22.82 0.22 -0.32
N LYS A 197 22.83 1.17 0.61
CA LYS A 197 22.02 1.11 1.83
C LYS A 197 20.70 1.80 1.57
N LYS A 198 19.60 1.08 1.76
CA LYS A 198 18.25 1.63 1.64
C LYS A 198 17.59 1.63 3.01
N ARG A 199 17.13 2.82 3.42
CA ARG A 199 16.25 3.00 4.58
C ARG A 199 14.83 2.65 4.15
N LEU A 200 14.24 1.67 4.83
CA LEU A 200 12.91 1.18 4.53
C LEU A 200 11.98 1.45 5.72
N PRO A 201 11.09 2.45 5.61
CA PRO A 201 10.05 2.62 6.60
C PRO A 201 9.04 1.48 6.46
N ILE A 202 8.70 0.86 7.59
CA ILE A 202 7.76 -0.24 7.72
C ILE A 202 6.69 0.20 8.71
N ILE A 203 5.44 0.22 8.24
CA ILE A 203 4.28 0.46 9.11
C ILE A 203 3.65 -0.89 9.40
N VAL A 204 3.46 -1.19 10.69
CA VAL A 204 2.91 -2.46 11.15
C VAL A 204 1.63 -2.25 11.91
N LYS A 205 0.67 -3.13 11.65
CA LYS A 205 -0.48 -3.40 12.51
C LYS A 205 -0.38 -4.83 13.03
N GLN A 206 -0.38 -4.97 14.33
CA GLN A 206 -0.28 -6.23 15.05
C GLN A 206 -1.62 -6.52 15.75
N ILE A 207 -2.13 -7.74 15.61
CA ILE A 207 -3.43 -8.17 16.16
C ILE A 207 -3.22 -9.45 16.97
N ARG A 208 -3.48 -9.37 18.28
CA ARG A 208 -3.34 -10.47 19.24
C ARG A 208 -4.63 -11.26 19.34
N ASP A 209 -4.54 -12.59 19.39
CA ASP A 209 -5.64 -13.48 19.78
C ASP A 209 -5.18 -14.32 20.97
N ARG A 210 -5.55 -13.88 22.18
CA ARG A 210 -5.19 -14.55 23.44
C ARG A 210 -5.81 -15.93 23.57
N ASN A 211 -6.97 -16.15 22.98
CA ASN A 211 -7.68 -17.44 23.06
C ASN A 211 -6.98 -18.50 22.22
N LYS A 212 -6.45 -18.10 21.06
CA LYS A 212 -5.73 -19.01 20.15
C LYS A 212 -4.22 -19.02 20.37
N MET A 213 -3.71 -18.14 21.23
CA MET A 213 -2.28 -17.90 21.39
C MET A 213 -1.61 -17.63 20.03
N THR A 214 -2.18 -16.68 19.27
CA THR A 214 -1.64 -16.27 17.98
C THR A 214 -1.49 -14.76 17.86
N LEU A 215 -0.66 -14.36 16.92
CA LEU A 215 -0.39 -12.97 16.58
C LEU A 215 -0.32 -12.81 15.06
N LEU A 216 -1.13 -11.89 14.54
CA LEU A 216 -1.11 -11.49 13.14
C LEU A 216 -0.39 -10.16 13.00
N TYR A 217 0.54 -10.08 12.06
CA TYR A 217 1.22 -8.88 11.63
C TYR A 217 0.81 -8.55 10.21
N GLU A 218 0.29 -7.35 9.99
CA GLU A 218 0.06 -6.79 8.66
C GLU A 218 1.03 -5.62 8.51
N SER A 219 1.95 -5.68 7.54
CA SER A 219 2.89 -4.59 7.31
C SER A 219 2.92 -4.11 5.88
N ASP A 220 3.04 -2.79 5.75
CA ASP A 220 3.25 -2.09 4.50
C ASP A 220 4.69 -1.53 4.47
N VAL A 221 5.45 -1.94 3.46
CA VAL A 221 6.85 -1.55 3.26
C VAL A 221 6.96 -0.68 2.01
N ASP A 222 7.62 0.47 2.16
CA ASP A 222 7.93 1.38 1.05
C ASP A 222 6.69 1.77 0.23
N LYS A 223 5.65 2.26 0.93
CA LYS A 223 4.40 2.80 0.36
C LYS A 223 3.64 1.81 -0.54
N GLY A 224 3.55 0.56 -0.13
CA GLY A 224 2.77 -0.51 -0.78
C GLY A 224 3.57 -1.33 -1.79
N THR A 225 4.88 -1.10 -1.87
CA THR A 225 5.77 -1.83 -2.78
C THR A 225 5.84 -3.30 -2.37
N VAL A 226 6.09 -3.56 -1.09
CA VAL A 226 6.06 -4.90 -0.51
C VAL A 226 4.99 -4.94 0.59
N THR A 227 4.15 -5.96 0.55
CA THR A 227 3.16 -6.23 1.59
C THR A 227 3.52 -7.55 2.24
N ILE A 228 3.57 -7.58 3.56
CA ILE A 228 3.90 -8.77 4.33
C ILE A 228 2.78 -9.01 5.33
N VAL A 229 2.37 -10.28 5.42
CA VAL A 229 1.49 -10.82 6.43
C VAL A 229 2.28 -11.88 7.18
N LYS A 230 2.45 -11.71 8.48
CA LYS A 230 3.17 -12.67 9.31
C LYS A 230 2.27 -13.22 10.40
N TRP A 231 2.27 -14.53 10.56
CA TRP A 231 1.56 -15.24 11.61
C TRP A 231 2.56 -15.79 12.60
N ARG A 232 2.36 -15.52 13.88
CA ARG A 232 3.09 -16.18 14.98
C ARG A 232 2.10 -17.00 15.79
N SER A 233 2.45 -18.23 16.09
CA SER A 233 1.67 -19.12 16.94
C SER A 233 2.53 -19.68 18.06
N PHE A 234 1.91 -19.97 19.19
CA PHE A 234 2.56 -20.47 20.39
C PHE A 234 1.89 -21.78 20.81
N LYS A 235 2.68 -22.79 21.13
CA LYS A 235 2.20 -24.07 21.67
C LYS A 235 3.04 -24.47 22.88
N ALA A 236 2.40 -24.93 23.94
CA ALA A 236 3.11 -25.50 25.07
C ALA A 236 3.78 -26.81 24.63
N THR A 237 5.01 -27.05 25.09
CA THR A 237 5.69 -28.34 24.91
C THR A 237 5.39 -29.25 26.11
N GLU A 238 5.62 -30.56 25.94
CA GLU A 238 5.42 -31.54 27.03
C GLU A 238 6.32 -31.23 28.24
N ASP A 239 7.52 -30.72 27.99
CA ASP A 239 8.52 -30.35 29.02
C ASP A 239 8.24 -28.98 29.69
N GLY A 240 7.06 -28.39 29.47
CA GLY A 240 6.69 -27.09 30.07
C GLY A 240 7.32 -25.86 29.42
N GLY A 241 7.97 -26.02 28.26
CA GLY A 241 8.46 -24.92 27.43
C GLY A 241 7.44 -24.44 26.41
N THR A 242 7.90 -23.62 25.45
CA THR A 242 7.05 -23.08 24.38
C THR A 242 7.66 -23.27 23.01
N LEU A 243 6.93 -23.88 22.09
CA LEU A 243 7.19 -23.86 20.66
C LEU A 243 6.62 -22.56 20.07
N VAL A 244 7.48 -21.76 19.44
CA VAL A 244 7.09 -20.56 18.71
C VAL A 244 7.28 -20.81 17.22
N SER A 245 6.20 -20.73 16.45
CA SER A 245 6.22 -20.87 14.99
C SER A 245 5.86 -19.56 14.33
N GLU A 246 6.64 -19.12 13.35
CA GLU A 246 6.33 -17.97 12.50
C GLU A 246 6.25 -18.36 11.03
N THR A 247 5.19 -17.92 10.36
CA THR A 247 5.05 -17.98 8.90
C THR A 247 4.89 -16.58 8.35
N VAL A 248 5.51 -16.33 7.20
CA VAL A 248 5.51 -15.05 6.52
C VAL A 248 5.02 -15.27 5.11
N ASP A 249 3.91 -14.62 4.75
CA ASP A 249 3.38 -14.52 3.41
C ASP A 249 3.55 -13.10 2.90
N GLY A 250 3.98 -12.94 1.65
CA GLY A 250 4.13 -11.60 1.10
C GLY A 250 3.98 -11.51 -0.40
N GLU A 251 3.85 -10.28 -0.86
CA GLU A 251 3.83 -9.94 -2.28
C GLU A 251 4.82 -8.80 -2.55
N CYS A 252 5.66 -8.97 -3.57
CA CYS A 252 6.61 -7.96 -4.03
C CYS A 252 6.71 -7.96 -5.56
N PRO A 253 7.28 -6.92 -6.19
CA PRO A 253 7.54 -6.94 -7.62
C PRO A 253 8.51 -8.08 -7.98
N MET A 254 8.24 -8.77 -9.10
CA MET A 254 9.00 -9.95 -9.58
C MET A 254 10.52 -9.86 -9.44
N LEU A 255 11.12 -8.72 -9.80
CA LEU A 255 12.57 -8.52 -9.77
C LEU A 255 13.15 -8.52 -8.34
N TYR A 256 12.34 -8.20 -7.33
CA TYR A 256 12.75 -8.20 -5.93
C TYR A 256 12.52 -9.55 -5.25
N GLN A 257 11.65 -10.43 -5.78
CA GLN A 257 11.21 -11.63 -5.08
C GLN A 257 12.34 -12.54 -4.59
N PRO A 258 13.38 -12.87 -5.38
CA PRO A 258 14.48 -13.69 -4.88
C PRO A 258 15.24 -13.04 -3.71
N ILE A 259 15.43 -11.72 -3.78
CA ILE A 259 16.15 -10.95 -2.76
C ILE A 259 15.28 -10.82 -1.51
N THR A 260 14.03 -10.39 -1.67
CA THR A 260 13.06 -10.23 -0.59
C THR A 260 12.82 -11.54 0.15
N LYS A 261 12.62 -12.65 -0.58
CA LYS A 261 12.44 -13.97 0.04
C LYS A 261 13.67 -14.41 0.83
N ARG A 262 14.87 -14.28 0.25
CA ARG A 262 16.12 -14.69 0.92
C ARG A 262 16.41 -13.83 2.15
N GLN A 263 16.36 -12.51 2.01
CA GLN A 263 16.64 -11.58 3.11
C GLN A 263 15.58 -11.69 4.21
N GLY A 264 14.29 -11.77 3.84
CA GLY A 264 13.20 -11.96 4.79
C GLY A 264 13.32 -13.28 5.56
N HIS A 265 13.68 -14.37 4.89
CA HIS A 265 13.88 -15.67 5.53
C HIS A 265 15.08 -15.65 6.49
N ASN A 266 16.22 -15.07 6.07
CA ASN A 266 17.39 -14.95 6.94
C ASN A 266 17.09 -14.09 8.16
N ALA A 267 16.46 -12.92 7.97
CA ALA A 267 16.07 -12.03 9.06
C ALA A 267 15.09 -12.70 10.03
N LEU A 268 14.16 -13.53 9.52
CA LEU A 268 13.25 -14.31 10.37
C LEU A 268 14.03 -15.30 11.25
N ILE A 269 14.91 -16.10 10.65
CA ILE A 269 15.72 -17.09 11.38
C ILE A 269 16.60 -16.39 12.43
N GLU A 270 17.34 -15.35 12.03
CA GLU A 270 18.24 -14.62 12.90
C GLU A 270 17.49 -13.95 14.06
N GLY A 271 16.32 -13.33 13.78
CA GLY A 271 15.49 -12.71 14.80
C GLY A 271 14.93 -13.72 15.80
N MET A 272 14.38 -14.84 15.32
CA MET A 272 13.84 -15.90 16.18
C MET A 272 14.93 -16.56 17.03
N ASN A 273 16.12 -16.81 16.48
CA ASN A 273 17.24 -17.37 17.24
C ASN A 273 17.71 -16.46 18.40
N LYS A 274 17.35 -15.18 18.37
CA LYS A 274 17.62 -14.25 19.48
C LYS A 274 16.52 -14.20 20.54
N TYR A 275 15.38 -14.87 20.36
CA TYR A 275 14.30 -14.88 21.37
C TYR A 275 14.76 -15.34 22.76
N PRO A 276 15.61 -16.37 22.93
CA PRO A 276 16.09 -16.76 24.24
C PRO A 276 16.74 -15.61 25.02
N THR A 277 17.32 -14.61 24.33
CA THR A 277 17.94 -13.45 24.99
C THR A 277 16.94 -12.53 25.71
N LEU A 278 15.63 -12.65 25.40
CA LEU A 278 14.54 -11.93 26.06
C LEU A 278 14.03 -12.65 27.32
N PHE A 279 14.53 -13.85 27.63
CA PHE A 279 14.06 -14.70 28.72
C PHE A 279 15.20 -15.22 29.60
N LYS A 280 16.30 -14.46 29.72
CA LYS A 280 17.52 -14.88 30.43
C LYS A 280 17.26 -15.42 31.84
N GLU A 281 16.22 -14.92 32.52
CA GLU A 281 15.80 -15.37 33.85
C GLU A 281 15.30 -16.82 33.91
N PHE A 282 14.94 -17.44 32.78
CA PHE A 282 14.50 -18.82 32.69
C PHE A 282 15.64 -19.82 32.37
N TYR A 283 16.86 -19.31 32.14
CA TYR A 283 18.03 -20.11 31.73
C TYR A 283 19.15 -20.16 32.79
N ILE A 284 18.80 -19.93 34.06
CA ILE A 284 19.73 -19.96 35.20
C ILE A 284 19.80 -21.38 35.78
#